data_AF-A0A838TTA1-F1
#
_entry.id   AF-A0A838TTA1-F1
#
_cell.length_a   1.000
_cell.length_b   1.000
_cell.length_c   1.000
_cell.angle_alpha   90.00
_cell.angle_beta   90.00
_cell.angle_gamma   90.00
#
_symmetry.space_group_name_H-M   'P 1'
#
loop_
_entity.id
_entity.type
_entity.pdbx_description
1 polymer ?
#
loop_
_entity_poly.entity_id
_entity_poly.type
_entity_poly.pdbx_seq_one_letter_code
_entity_poly.pdbx_strand_id
1 'polypeptide(L)' 'ANDPANYTNRSPYPMLHILREKSLSRVIDSHPDTLKIPDNNIAYARQKGLAKMELLKAACMHISE' A
#
# COMPACT_ATOMS: atom_id res chain seq x y z
N ALA A 1 -16.07 -6.08 -5.94
CA ALA A 1 -15.76 -5.07 -4.90
C ALA A 1 -14.89 -5.61 -3.74
N ASN A 2 -14.66 -6.93 -3.64
CA ASN A 2 -14.07 -7.57 -2.47
C ASN A 2 -12.66 -8.17 -2.71
N ASP A 3 -11.96 -7.78 -3.79
CA ASP A 3 -10.59 -8.25 -4.02
C ASP A 3 -9.66 -7.63 -2.96
N PRO A 4 -8.92 -8.44 -2.17
CA PRO A 4 -7.94 -7.95 -1.20
C PRO A 4 -6.89 -7.02 -1.81
N ALA A 5 -6.57 -7.16 -3.10
CA ALA A 5 -5.63 -6.28 -3.80
C ALA A 5 -6.08 -4.81 -3.82
N ASN A 6 -7.37 -4.51 -3.63
CA ASN A 6 -7.84 -3.12 -3.55
C ASN A 6 -7.21 -2.35 -2.37
N TYR A 7 -6.74 -3.04 -1.33
CA TYR A 7 -6.08 -2.42 -0.18
C TYR A 7 -4.67 -1.88 -0.48
N THR A 8 -4.12 -2.12 -1.68
CA THR A 8 -2.80 -1.59 -2.06
C THR A 8 -2.88 -0.19 -2.66
N ASN A 9 -4.01 0.18 -3.28
CA ASN A 9 -4.13 1.41 -4.09
C ASN A 9 -5.44 2.19 -3.85
N ARG A 10 -6.19 1.85 -2.78
CA ARG A 10 -7.38 2.62 -2.35
C ARG A 10 -7.18 3.16 -0.95
N SER A 11 -6.80 4.42 -0.89
CA SER A 11 -6.72 5.13 0.38
C SER A 11 -8.10 5.25 1.04
N PRO A 12 -8.18 5.17 2.38
CA PRO A 12 -9.43 5.27 3.12
C PRO A 12 -10.05 6.67 3.09
N TYR A 13 -9.20 7.69 2.90
CA TYR A 13 -9.58 9.10 2.73
C TYR A 13 -8.94 9.65 1.45
N PRO A 14 -9.48 10.74 0.87
CA PRO A 14 -8.80 11.47 -0.19
C PRO A 14 -7.39 11.90 0.23
N MET A 15 -6.39 11.63 -0.61
CA MET A 15 -4.98 11.89 -0.30
C MET A 15 -4.38 12.94 -1.23
N LEU A 16 -3.65 13.90 -0.65
CA LEU A 16 -2.70 14.74 -1.36
C LEU A 16 -1.28 14.27 -1.02
N HIS A 17 -0.57 13.74 -2.02
CA HIS A 17 0.81 13.28 -1.84
C HIS A 17 1.78 14.43 -2.09
N ILE A 18 2.56 14.82 -1.07
CA ILE A 18 3.68 15.74 -1.22
C ILE A 18 4.97 14.93 -1.13
N LEU A 19 5.64 14.75 -2.27
CA LEU A 19 6.85 13.96 -2.37
C LEU A 19 8.03 14.85 -2.77
N ARG A 20 9.19 14.59 -2.16
CA ARG A 20 10.42 15.30 -2.51
C ARG A 20 11.17 14.50 -3.56
N GLU A 21 11.11 14.96 -4.81
CA GLU A 21 11.63 14.23 -5.98
C GLU A 21 13.07 13.76 -5.79
N LYS A 22 13.99 14.65 -5.38
CA LYS A 22 15.40 14.30 -5.14
C LYS A 22 15.61 13.13 -4.17
N SER A 23 14.75 12.99 -3.16
CA SER A 23 14.82 11.88 -2.21
C SER A 23 14.30 10.59 -2.84
N LEU A 24 13.23 10.71 -3.64
CA LEU A 24 12.59 9.57 -4.29
C LEU A 24 13.52 8.99 -5.37
N SER A 25 14.10 9.81 -6.23
CA SER A 25 15.00 9.37 -7.31
C SER A 25 16.18 8.58 -6.77
N ARG A 26 16.81 9.04 -5.68
CA ARG A 26 17.93 8.33 -5.03
C ARG A 26 17.57 6.89 -4.62
N VAL A 27 16.37 6.69 -4.11
CA VAL A 27 15.92 5.35 -3.68
C VAL A 27 15.54 4.51 -4.89
N ILE A 28 14.91 5.10 -5.91
CA ILE A 28 14.59 4.41 -7.16
C ILE A 28 15.86 3.89 -7.83
N ASP A 29 16.92 4.72 -7.92
CA ASP A 29 18.19 4.36 -8.58
C ASP A 29 18.92 3.20 -7.88
N SER A 30 18.66 2.97 -6.58
CA SER A 30 19.30 1.92 -5.78
C SER A 30 18.42 0.69 -5.56
N HIS A 31 17.12 0.76 -5.89
CA HIS A 31 16.21 -0.36 -5.70
C HIS A 31 16.20 -1.27 -6.94
N PRO A 32 16.41 -2.59 -6.77
CA PRO A 32 16.74 -3.48 -7.88
C PRO A 32 15.60 -3.70 -8.90
N ASP A 33 14.33 -3.60 -8.51
CA ASP A 33 13.20 -3.82 -9.42
C ASP A 33 11.92 -3.10 -8.95
N THR A 34 11.89 -1.79 -9.14
CA THR A 34 10.76 -0.95 -8.72
C THR A 34 9.47 -1.26 -9.47
N LEU A 35 9.57 -1.78 -10.70
CA LEU A 35 8.42 -2.12 -11.54
C LEU A 35 7.62 -3.30 -11.00
N LYS A 36 8.26 -4.20 -10.24
CA LYS A 36 7.56 -5.33 -9.59
C LYS A 36 6.82 -4.98 -8.31
N ILE A 37 7.01 -3.79 -7.75
CA ILE A 37 6.38 -3.40 -6.47
C ILE A 37 4.84 -3.56 -6.53
N PRO A 38 4.12 -3.07 -7.57
CA PRO A 38 2.68 -3.26 -7.67
C PRO A 38 2.27 -4.73 -7.67
N ASP A 39 2.93 -5.57 -8.49
CA ASP A 39 2.60 -6.99 -8.62
C ASP A 39 2.86 -7.76 -7.31
N ASN A 40 3.98 -7.48 -6.65
CA ASN A 40 4.32 -8.07 -5.37
C ASN A 40 3.28 -7.71 -4.29
N ASN A 41 2.85 -6.44 -4.25
CA ASN A 41 1.84 -5.98 -3.29
C ASN A 41 0.47 -6.62 -3.55
N ILE A 42 0.07 -6.74 -4.82
CA ILE A 42 -1.18 -7.40 -5.21
C ILE A 42 -1.15 -8.88 -4.81
N ALA A 43 -0.06 -9.59 -5.12
CA ALA A 43 0.12 -10.99 -4.75
C ALA A 43 0.07 -11.18 -3.24
N TYR A 44 0.79 -10.33 -2.50
CA TYR A 44 0.80 -10.34 -1.03
C TYR A 44 -0.59 -10.10 -0.44
N ALA A 45 -1.31 -9.09 -0.91
CA ALA A 45 -2.65 -8.76 -0.42
C ALA A 45 -3.64 -9.91 -0.68
N ARG A 46 -3.59 -10.51 -1.88
CA ARG A 46 -4.41 -11.68 -2.23
C ARG A 46 -4.05 -12.90 -1.38
N GLN A 47 -2.76 -13.15 -1.14
CA GLN A 47 -2.30 -14.24 -0.27
C GLN A 47 -2.78 -14.08 1.17
N LYS A 48 -2.81 -12.86 1.72
CA LYS A 48 -3.33 -12.59 3.07
C LYS A 48 -4.85 -12.71 3.15
N GLY A 49 -5.56 -12.41 2.06
CA GLY A 49 -7.01 -12.51 1.98
C GLY A 49 -7.74 -11.35 2.65
N LEU A 50 -9.03 -11.24 2.35
CA LEU A 50 -9.84 -10.05 2.66
C LEU A 50 -9.95 -9.79 4.16
N ALA A 51 -10.28 -10.82 4.94
CA ALA A 51 -10.46 -10.71 6.38
C ALA A 51 -9.20 -10.17 7.09
N LYS A 52 -8.01 -10.57 6.64
CA LYS A 52 -6.76 -10.07 7.21
C LYS A 52 -6.53 -8.61 6.85
N MET A 53 -6.81 -8.21 5.61
CA MET A 53 -6.66 -6.83 5.17
C MET A 53 -7.64 -5.89 5.89
N GLU A 54 -8.88 -6.34 6.12
CA GLU A 54 -9.89 -5.61 6.90
C GLU A 54 -9.45 -5.41 8.36
N LEU A 55 -8.94 -6.46 9.00
CA LEU A 55 -8.41 -6.37 10.36
C LEU A 55 -7.24 -5.40 10.47
N LEU A 56 -6.30 -5.43 9.52
CA LEU A 56 -5.17 -4.49 9.49
C LEU A 56 -5.64 -3.04 9.32
N LYS A 57 -6.60 -2.80 8.42
CA LYS A 57 -7.20 -1.47 8.25
C LYS A 57 -7.87 -0.99 9.53
N ALA A 58 -8.69 -1.83 10.17
CA ALA A 58 -9.37 -1.47 11.42
C ALA A 58 -8.36 -1.13 12.52
N ALA A 59 -7.31 -1.95 12.69
CA ALA A 59 -6.26 -1.70 13.67
C ALA A 59 -5.55 -0.34 13.48
N CYS A 60 -5.31 0.09 12.24
CA CYS A 60 -4.71 1.40 11.95
C CYS A 60 -5.67 2.58 12.14
N MET A 61 -6.99 2.35 12.04
CA MET A 61 -8.01 3.39 12.13
C MET A 61 -8.45 3.69 13.56
N HIS A 62 -8.13 2.81 14.51
CA HIS A 62 -8.29 3.07 15.93
C HIS A 62 -7.11 3.91 16.43
N ILE A 63 -7.08 5.19 16.03
CA ILE A 63 -6.33 6.21 16.75
C ILE A 63 -7.10 6.42 18.06
N SER A 64 -6.51 6.02 19.18
CA SER A 64 -7.03 6.28 20.52
C SER A 64 -7.45 7.74 20.64
N GLU A 65 -8.64 7.98 21.21
CA GLU A 65 -9.07 9.31 21.67
C GLU A 65 -8.04 9.94 22.63
#